data_AF-D5UUW0-F1
#
_entry.id   AF-D5UUW0-F1
#
_cell.length_a   1.000
_cell.length_b   1.000
_cell.length_c   1.000
_cell.angle_alpha   90.00
_cell.angle_beta   90.00
_cell.angle_gamma   90.00
#
_symmetry.space_group_name_H-M   'P 1'
#
loop_
_entity.id
_entity.type
_entity.pdbx_description
1 polymer ?
#
loop_
_entity_poly.entity_id
_entity_poly.type
_entity_poly.pdbx_seq_one_letter_code
_entity_poly.pdbx_strand_id
1 'polypeptide(L)'
;MQQAMADYTAALHAAGVFVGAEIMEPVARTVTVTRREGDLRIQDGPFADTREVLAGVFILDVPDQDAAIAWAQKHPATQYAVIEVRKVAAACEDGVWNAAACTD
;
A
#
# COMPACT_ATOMS: atom_id res chain seq x y z
N MET A 1 5.02 9.74 -16.73
CA MET A 1 4.58 9.02 -15.51
C MET A 1 3.08 8.95 -15.38
N GLN A 2 2.35 10.07 -15.41
CA GLN A 2 0.88 10.08 -15.31
C GLN A 2 0.19 9.14 -16.31
N GLN A 3 0.54 9.21 -17.60
CA GLN A 3 -0.06 8.31 -18.61
C GLN A 3 0.23 6.82 -18.31
N ALA A 4 1.49 6.47 -18.02
CA ALA A 4 1.86 5.08 -17.73
C ALA A 4 1.13 4.52 -16.49
N MET A 5 0.92 5.36 -15.47
CA MET A 5 0.11 5.00 -14.31
C MET A 5 -1.36 4.82 -14.67
N ALA A 6 -1.92 5.69 -15.52
CA ALA A 6 -3.29 5.56 -15.99
C ALA A 6 -3.50 4.26 -16.80
N ASP A 7 -2.57 3.93 -17.69
CA ASP A 7 -2.61 2.70 -18.49
C ASP A 7 -2.50 1.45 -17.61
N TYR A 8 -1.60 1.48 -16.61
CA TYR A 8 -1.45 0.40 -15.64
C TYR A 8 -2.73 0.16 -14.84
N THR A 9 -3.33 1.23 -14.28
CA THR A 9 -4.57 1.13 -13.52
C THR A 9 -5.74 0.67 -14.40
N ALA A 10 -5.80 1.11 -15.67
CA ALA A 10 -6.80 0.63 -16.62
C ALA A 10 -6.66 -0.89 -16.88
N ALA A 11 -5.43 -1.40 -16.99
CA ALA A 11 -5.17 -2.84 -17.14
C ALA A 11 -5.60 -3.65 -15.90
N LEU A 12 -5.38 -3.12 -14.69
CA LEU A 12 -5.83 -3.75 -13.45
C LEU A 12 -7.36 -3.82 -13.38
N HIS A 13 -8.05 -2.74 -13.75
CA HIS A 13 -9.52 -2.73 -13.83
C HIS A 13 -10.04 -3.71 -14.88
N ALA A 14 -9.45 -3.73 -16.08
CA ALA A 14 -9.85 -4.65 -17.14
C ALA A 14 -9.67 -6.12 -16.74
N ALA A 15 -8.67 -6.42 -15.91
CA ALA A 15 -8.44 -7.74 -15.35
C ALA A 15 -9.33 -8.08 -14.14
N GLY A 16 -10.08 -7.11 -13.60
CA GLY A 16 -10.95 -7.31 -12.44
C GLY A 16 -10.22 -7.49 -11.11
N VAL A 17 -8.93 -7.12 -11.03
CA VAL A 17 -8.08 -7.35 -9.84
C VAL A 17 -7.86 -6.09 -8.99
N PHE A 18 -8.33 -4.93 -9.44
CA PHE A 18 -8.11 -3.66 -8.73
C PHE A 18 -9.08 -3.49 -7.56
N VAL A 19 -8.55 -3.37 -6.33
CA VAL A 19 -9.34 -3.03 -5.14
C VAL A 19 -9.23 -1.55 -4.81
N GLY A 20 -8.02 -1.00 -4.84
CA GLY A 20 -7.80 0.42 -4.57
C GLY A 20 -6.34 0.82 -4.66
N ALA A 21 -6.08 2.12 -4.75
CA ALA A 21 -4.74 2.67 -4.68
C ALA A 21 -4.78 4.10 -4.19
N GLU A 22 -3.80 4.45 -3.34
CA GLU A 22 -3.67 5.80 -2.80
C GLU A 22 -2.20 6.22 -2.83
N ILE A 23 -1.96 7.46 -3.25
CA ILE A 23 -0.64 8.08 -3.24
C ILE A 23 -0.62 9.11 -2.11
N MET A 24 0.41 9.05 -1.27
CA MET A 24 0.53 9.91 -0.12
C MET A 24 1.22 11.23 -0.48
N GLU A 25 0.88 12.27 0.29
CA GLU A 25 1.62 13.53 0.29
C GLU A 25 3.09 13.32 0.71
N PRO A 26 3.99 14.28 0.42
CA PRO A 26 5.38 14.20 0.84
C PRO A 26 5.52 13.93 2.34
N VAL A 27 6.50 13.11 2.71
CA VAL A 27 6.72 12.65 4.09
C VAL A 27 6.85 13.78 5.12
N ALA A 28 7.26 14.98 4.69
CA ALA A 28 7.32 16.20 5.50
C ALA A 28 5.94 16.66 6.03
N ARG A 29 4.83 16.16 5.47
CA ARG A 29 3.45 16.44 5.91
C ARG A 29 2.87 15.32 6.79
N THR A 30 3.68 14.34 7.16
CA THR A 30 3.25 13.22 8.01
C THR A 30 3.10 13.69 9.45
N VAL A 31 2.09 13.17 10.15
CA VAL A 31 1.96 13.25 11.61
C VAL A 31 1.91 11.82 12.15
N THR A 32 2.75 11.52 13.13
CA THR A 32 2.80 10.23 13.81
C THR A 32 2.06 10.33 15.14
N VAL A 33 1.16 9.38 15.39
CA VAL A 33 0.41 9.25 16.65
C VAL A 33 0.80 7.94 17.32
N THR A 34 1.22 7.99 18.58
CA THR A 34 1.59 6.80 19.36
C THR A 34 1.00 6.85 20.76
N ARG A 35 0.77 5.67 21.35
CA ARG A 35 0.59 5.54 22.80
C ARG A 35 1.79 4.77 23.36
N ARG A 36 2.60 5.41 24.19
CA ARG A 36 3.75 4.77 24.86
C ARG A 36 3.60 4.98 26.36
N GLU A 37 3.77 3.89 27.12
CA GLU A 37 3.63 3.92 28.60
C GLU A 37 2.26 4.45 29.07
N GLY A 38 1.22 4.29 28.26
CA GLY A 38 -0.12 4.79 28.54
C GLY A 38 -0.40 6.20 28.00
N ASP A 39 0.63 6.98 27.68
CA ASP A 39 0.48 8.38 27.26
C ASP A 39 0.33 8.52 25.74
N LEU A 40 -0.62 9.37 25.33
CA LEU A 40 -0.80 9.75 23.94
C LEU A 40 0.25 10.77 23.53
N ARG A 41 0.95 10.52 22.43
CA ARG A 41 1.95 11.42 21.83
C ARG A 41 1.63 11.64 20.36
N ILE A 42 1.66 12.89 19.94
CA ILE A 42 1.49 13.34 18.56
C ILE A 42 2.78 14.08 18.18
N GLN A 43 3.40 13.69 17.07
CA GLN A 43 4.65 14.27 16.60
C GLN A 43 4.61 14.48 15.08
N ASP A 44 5.22 15.55 14.61
CA ASP A 44 5.43 15.77 13.18
C ASP A 44 6.47 14.79 12.64
N GLY A 45 6.30 14.38 11.39
CA GLY A 45 7.18 13.46 10.68
C GLY A 45 6.75 11.99 10.74
N PRO A 46 7.44 11.12 9.97
CA PRO A 46 7.14 9.70 9.86
C PRO A 46 7.53 8.94 11.13
N PHE A 47 7.04 7.70 11.24
CA PHE A 47 7.35 6.85 12.41
C PHE A 47 8.83 6.48 12.50
N ALA A 48 9.51 6.36 11.36
CA ALA A 48 10.91 6.04 11.24
C ALA A 48 11.60 7.03 10.29
N ASP A 49 12.78 7.48 10.68
CA ASP A 49 13.65 8.27 9.82
C ASP A 49 14.44 7.30 8.92
N THR A 50 13.92 7.08 7.72
CA THR A 50 14.45 6.13 6.76
C THR A 50 14.84 6.83 5.47
N ARG A 51 15.89 6.32 4.81
CA ARG A 51 16.31 6.83 3.50
C ARG A 51 15.25 6.62 2.42
N GLU A 52 14.44 5.58 2.55
CA GLU A 52 13.35 5.24 1.66
C GLU A 52 12.03 5.47 2.39
N VAL A 53 11.06 6.09 1.71
CA VAL A 53 9.77 6.43 2.31
C VAL A 53 8.64 5.74 1.55
N LEU A 54 7.62 5.31 2.29
CA LEU A 54 6.40 4.79 1.67
C LEU A 54 5.69 5.96 0.96
N ALA A 55 5.56 5.87 -0.36
CA ALA A 55 4.96 6.92 -1.20
C ALA A 55 3.50 6.65 -1.57
N GLY A 56 3.04 5.41 -1.43
CA GLY A 56 1.69 5.01 -1.77
C GLY A 56 1.49 3.51 -1.62
N VAL A 57 0.26 3.06 -1.85
CA VAL A 57 -0.14 1.66 -1.75
C VAL A 57 -1.09 1.31 -2.89
N PHE A 58 -0.97 0.08 -3.40
CA PHE A 58 -1.95 -0.55 -4.28
C PHE A 58 -2.44 -1.83 -3.59
N ILE A 59 -3.76 -2.01 -3.57
CA ILE A 59 -4.42 -3.22 -3.08
C ILE A 59 -5.02 -3.93 -4.28
N LEU A 60 -4.64 -5.18 -4.48
CA LEU A 60 -5.11 -6.02 -5.57
C LEU A 60 -5.71 -7.30 -5.00
N ASP A 61 -6.82 -7.74 -5.59
CA ASP A 61 -7.41 -9.05 -5.34
C ASP A 61 -6.94 -10.01 -6.43
N VAL A 62 -6.07 -10.93 -6.05
CA VAL A 62 -5.36 -11.84 -6.95
C VAL A 62 -5.28 -13.23 -6.31
N PRO A 63 -5.21 -14.31 -7.10
CA PRO A 63 -5.29 -15.67 -6.56
C PRO A 63 -4.13 -16.05 -5.63
N ASP A 64 -2.94 -15.48 -5.84
CA ASP A 64 -1.74 -15.82 -5.10
C ASP A 64 -0.65 -14.72 -5.16
N GLN A 65 0.43 -14.94 -4.42
CA GLN A 65 1.56 -14.02 -4.36
C GLN A 65 2.32 -13.90 -5.70
N ASP A 66 2.34 -14.96 -6.51
CA ASP A 66 3.02 -14.93 -7.81
C ASP A 66 2.27 -14.01 -8.79
N ALA A 67 0.94 -14.07 -8.79
CA ALA A 67 0.11 -13.12 -9.52
C ALA A 67 0.32 -11.68 -9.04
N ALA A 68 0.44 -11.45 -7.73
CA ALA A 68 0.74 -10.13 -7.18
C ALA A 68 2.12 -9.62 -7.65
N ILE A 69 3.14 -10.47 -7.64
CA ILE A 69 4.49 -10.15 -8.13
C ILE A 69 4.44 -9.84 -9.63
N ALA A 70 3.70 -10.62 -10.42
CA ALA A 70 3.56 -10.39 -11.86
C ALA A 70 2.91 -9.03 -12.18
N TRP A 71 2.00 -8.55 -11.34
CA TRP A 71 1.46 -7.19 -11.45
C TRP A 71 2.45 -6.13 -10.99
N ALA A 72 3.14 -6.35 -9.87
CA ALA A 72 4.16 -5.45 -9.37
C ALA A 72 5.28 -5.20 -10.41
N GLN A 73 5.71 -6.24 -11.14
CA GLN A 73 6.70 -6.13 -12.23
C GLN A 73 6.27 -5.18 -13.36
N LYS A 74 4.96 -5.02 -13.58
CA LYS A 74 4.39 -4.14 -14.62
C LYS A 74 4.19 -2.71 -14.13
N HIS A 75 4.29 -2.47 -12.83
CA HIS A 75 4.01 -1.17 -12.25
C HIS A 75 5.08 -0.15 -12.68
N PRO A 76 4.69 1.04 -13.21
CA PRO A 76 5.65 2.03 -13.73
C PRO A 76 6.73 2.47 -12.73
N ALA A 77 6.38 2.52 -11.43
CA ALA A 77 7.31 2.90 -10.37
C ALA A 77 8.54 1.99 -10.21
N THR A 78 8.51 0.74 -10.70
CA THR A 78 9.67 -0.18 -10.66
C THR A 78 10.91 0.39 -11.36
N GLN A 79 10.77 1.41 -12.21
CA GLN A 79 11.87 2.05 -12.90
C GLN A 79 12.68 3.03 -12.02
N TYR A 80 12.13 3.48 -10.88
CA TYR A 80 12.75 4.52 -10.05
C TYR A 80 12.45 4.40 -8.54
N ALA A 81 11.65 3.42 -8.14
CA ALA A 81 11.27 3.15 -6.75
C ALA A 81 11.25 1.64 -6.50
N VAL A 82 11.13 1.28 -5.23
CA VAL A 82 11.00 -0.10 -4.77
C VAL A 82 9.53 -0.41 -4.52
N ILE A 83 9.09 -1.60 -4.93
CA ILE A 83 7.75 -2.11 -4.63
C ILE A 83 7.90 -3.34 -3.73
N GLU A 84 7.29 -3.26 -2.56
CA GLU A 84 7.14 -4.40 -1.65
C GLU A 84 5.80 -5.08 -1.93
N VAL A 85 5.82 -6.41 -2.12
CA VAL A 85 4.61 -7.22 -2.28
C VAL A 85 4.33 -7.93 -0.97
N ARG A 86 3.18 -7.64 -0.35
CA ARG A 86 2.77 -8.19 0.95
C ARG A 86 1.32 -8.63 0.91
N LYS A 87 1.04 -9.84 1.40
CA LYS A 87 -0.33 -10.34 1.56
C LYS A 87 -1.04 -9.56 2.67
N VAL A 88 -2.28 -9.15 2.41
CA VAL A 88 -3.15 -8.53 3.42
C VAL A 88 -3.61 -9.62 4.40
N ALA A 89 -3.37 -9.41 5.69
CA ALA A 89 -3.74 -10.39 6.73
C ALA A 89 -5.21 -10.28 7.17
N ALA A 90 -5.72 -9.05 7.21
CA ALA A 90 -7.11 -8.73 7.51
C ALA A 90 -7.52 -7.50 6.71
N ALA A 91 -8.74 -7.50 6.20
CA ALA A 91 -9.33 -6.39 5.46
C ALA A 91 -10.57 -5.88 6.21
N CYS A 92 -10.83 -4.58 6.11
CA CYS A 92 -12.06 -3.98 6.60
C CYS A 92 -13.01 -3.77 5.42
N GLU A 93 -14.17 -4.41 5.47
CA GLU A 93 -15.21 -4.32 4.44
C GLU A 93 -16.51 -3.86 5.11
N ASP A 94 -17.09 -2.75 4.64
CA ASP A 94 -18.30 -2.14 5.22
C ASP A 94 -18.23 -1.93 6.75
N GLY A 95 -17.04 -1.61 7.27
CA GLY A 95 -16.80 -1.39 8.69
C GLY A 95 -16.59 -2.67 9.51
N VAL A 96 -16.61 -3.85 8.87
CA VAL A 96 -16.37 -5.15 9.49
C VAL A 96 -14.95 -5.62 9.17
N TRP A 97 -14.18 -5.92 10.21
CA TRP A 97 -12.85 -6.50 10.07
C TRP A 97 -12.94 -8.00 9.84
N ASN A 98 -12.54 -8.43 8.65
CA ASN A 98 -12.44 -9.82 8.26
C ASN A 98 -10.97 -10.23 8.32
N ALA A 99 -10.59 -11.03 9.32
CA ALA A 99 -9.27 -11.63 9.39
C ALA A 99 -9.24 -12.86 8.46
N ALA A 100 -8.61 -12.72 7.29
CA ALA A 100 -8.42 -13.84 6.38
C ALA A 100 -7.15 -14.65 6.69
N ALA A 101 -6.23 -14.16 7.54
CA ALA A 101 -4.92 -14.81 7.73
C ALA A 101 -4.26 -14.63 9.12
N CYS A 102 -5.00 -14.43 10.21
CA CYS A 102 -4.42 -14.48 11.57
C CYS A 102 -4.38 -15.92 12.17
N THR A 103 -4.51 -16.97 11.35
CA THR A 103 -4.60 -18.37 11.82
C THR A 103 -3.42 -19.26 11.46
N ASP A 104 -2.30 -18.69 10.99
CA ASP A 104 -1.01 -19.40 10.90
C ASP A 104 0.00 -18.83 11.90
#